data_AF-A0AA35KAE3-F1
#
_entry.id   AF-A0AA35KAE3-F1
#
_cell.length_a   1.000
_cell.length_b   1.000
_cell.length_c   1.000
_cell.angle_alpha   90.00
_cell.angle_beta   90.00
_cell.angle_gamma   90.00
#
_symmetry.space_group_name_H-M   'P 1'
#
loop_
_entity.id
_entity.type
_entity.pdbx_description
1 polymer ?
#
loop_
_entity_poly.entity_id
_entity_poly.type
_entity_poly.pdbx_seq_one_letter_code
_entity_poly.pdbx_strand_id
1 'polypeptide(L)'
;MLTGPGYTTLVSLDLSYNKISRIFPTTFSRLRYLESLDLSHNSLVALPDECFSGSPLGDVDLSNNFILDITTNIFASKGHGKPINVDLSNNLISRVSRHQGKAIPNIQSLNLSGNRLKRIPDLQGIPLRFLNLDGNPVVAIEKGAFQGLKDLIHLSLSGIPDLAEISPYAFQDLPALQALDLSNNPNVKSLNAEVFYSLNFLQELNLSGTGVANSVSKTMLKFLPSIKSITLGKDVKCIKTIREGQYHRQTGLTKKEILSCHDSHGSVAAAPYAL
;
A
#
# COMPACT_ATOMS: atom_id res chain seq x y z
N MET A 1 -13.71 25.94 18.76
CA MET A 1 -12.55 25.40 19.52
C MET A 1 -13.12 24.44 20.55
N LEU A 2 -12.76 23.16 20.55
CA LEU A 2 -13.18 22.20 21.58
C LEU A 2 -12.47 22.59 22.89
N THR A 3 -13.08 23.53 23.62
CA THR A 3 -12.50 24.20 24.79
C THR A 3 -13.45 24.03 25.95
N GLY A 4 -13.22 22.99 26.75
CA GLY A 4 -13.96 22.73 27.97
C GLY A 4 -13.11 21.89 28.92
N PRO A 5 -13.20 22.10 30.25
CA PRO A 5 -12.38 21.41 31.23
C PRO A 5 -12.62 19.88 31.28
N GLY A 6 -13.68 19.38 30.65
CA GLY A 6 -14.03 17.95 30.62
C GLY A 6 -13.47 17.14 29.44
N TYR A 7 -12.87 17.77 28.42
CA TYR A 7 -12.39 17.05 27.23
C TYR A 7 -10.93 16.58 27.34
N THR A 8 -10.29 16.81 28.49
CA THR A 8 -8.89 16.42 28.70
C THR A 8 -8.71 14.93 28.93
N THR A 9 -9.75 14.11 28.93
CA THR A 9 -9.65 12.64 29.04
C THR A 9 -10.19 11.93 27.80
N LEU A 10 -10.59 12.66 26.77
CA LEU A 10 -11.18 12.08 25.56
C LEU A 10 -10.12 11.29 24.79
N VAL A 11 -10.40 9.99 24.57
CA VAL A 11 -9.49 9.06 23.87
C VAL A 11 -9.91 8.85 22.41
N SER A 12 -11.20 8.87 22.13
CA SER A 12 -11.74 8.76 20.78
C SER A 12 -12.77 9.86 20.54
N LEU A 13 -12.70 10.48 19.36
CA LEU A 13 -13.61 11.53 18.92
C LEU A 13 -14.11 11.19 17.52
N ASP A 14 -15.40 10.90 17.42
CA ASP A 14 -16.09 10.69 16.16
C ASP A 14 -16.85 11.96 15.76
N LEU A 15 -16.45 12.53 14.62
CA LEU A 15 -17.09 13.67 13.95
C LEU A 15 -17.48 13.30 12.51
N SER A 16 -17.56 12.01 12.19
CA SER A 16 -17.92 11.51 10.87
C SER A 16 -19.33 11.93 10.45
N TYR A 17 -19.62 11.88 9.15
CA TYR A 17 -20.96 12.16 8.60
C TYR A 17 -21.54 13.52 9.01
N ASN A 18 -20.67 14.53 9.07
CA ASN A 18 -21.06 15.90 9.37
C ASN A 18 -20.84 16.81 8.13
N LYS A 19 -21.01 18.12 8.32
CA LYS A 19 -20.80 19.14 7.28
C LYS A 19 -19.56 19.98 7.56
N ILE A 20 -18.55 19.41 8.21
CA ILE A 20 -17.33 20.12 8.58
C ILE A 20 -16.55 20.42 7.30
N SER A 21 -16.48 21.69 6.93
CA SER A 21 -15.75 22.14 5.75
C SER A 21 -14.36 22.69 6.06
N ARG A 22 -14.11 23.05 7.32
CA ARG A 22 -12.88 23.70 7.77
C ARG A 22 -12.50 23.25 9.17
N ILE A 23 -11.21 23.01 9.36
CA ILE A 23 -10.56 22.87 10.66
C ILE A 23 -9.60 24.05 10.81
N PHE A 24 -9.45 24.58 12.01
CA PHE A 24 -8.49 25.63 12.32
C PHE A 24 -7.20 25.03 12.89
N PRO A 25 -6.05 25.72 12.76
CA PRO A 25 -4.84 25.31 13.47
C PRO A 25 -5.13 25.07 14.95
N THR A 26 -4.49 24.08 15.55
CA THR A 26 -4.62 23.74 16.98
C THR A 26 -6.02 23.32 17.46
N THR A 27 -6.99 23.07 16.55
CA THR A 27 -8.37 22.68 16.92
C THR A 27 -8.42 21.53 17.92
N PHE A 28 -7.52 20.55 17.78
CA PHE A 28 -7.45 19.37 18.63
C PHE A 28 -6.31 19.42 19.67
N SER A 29 -5.53 20.50 19.71
CA SER A 29 -4.29 20.60 20.52
C SER A 29 -4.46 20.37 22.03
N ARG A 30 -5.67 20.59 22.57
CA ARG A 30 -5.99 20.38 23.99
C ARG A 30 -6.42 18.95 24.32
N LEU A 31 -6.70 18.13 23.32
CA LEU A 31 -7.13 16.74 23.49
C LEU A 31 -5.90 15.84 23.64
N ARG A 32 -5.24 15.95 24.80
CA ARG A 32 -3.91 15.35 25.09
C ARG A 32 -3.90 13.82 25.19
N TYR A 33 -5.06 13.20 25.23
CA TYR A 33 -5.22 11.74 25.29
C TYR A 33 -5.95 11.20 24.08
N LEU A 34 -6.23 12.04 23.08
CA LEU A 34 -6.94 11.62 21.88
C LEU A 34 -6.04 10.74 21.03
N GLU A 35 -6.41 9.46 20.93
CA GLU A 35 -5.72 8.44 20.17
C GLU A 35 -6.44 8.13 18.86
N SER A 36 -7.77 8.27 18.81
CA SER A 36 -8.59 8.00 17.62
C SER A 36 -9.42 9.23 17.25
N LEU A 37 -9.33 9.65 15.98
CA LEU A 37 -10.09 10.77 15.43
C LEU A 37 -10.72 10.38 14.11
N ASP A 38 -12.04 10.36 14.06
CA ASP A 38 -12.80 10.15 12.83
C ASP A 38 -13.39 11.49 12.34
N LEU A 39 -12.95 11.91 11.16
CA LEU A 39 -13.42 13.08 10.42
C LEU A 39 -13.93 12.69 9.03
N SER A 40 -14.20 11.40 8.82
CA SER A 40 -14.66 10.87 7.54
C SER A 40 -16.02 11.44 7.12
N HIS A 41 -16.36 11.34 5.84
CA HIS A 41 -17.68 11.76 5.33
C HIS A 41 -18.04 13.20 5.72
N ASN A 42 -17.10 14.13 5.57
CA ASN A 42 -17.28 15.55 5.80
C ASN A 42 -17.08 16.35 4.50
N SER A 43 -16.77 17.63 4.58
CA SER A 43 -16.53 18.49 3.42
C SER A 43 -15.19 19.21 3.47
N LEU A 44 -14.19 18.58 4.11
CA LEU A 44 -12.86 19.16 4.27
C LEU A 44 -12.15 19.25 2.92
N VAL A 45 -11.66 20.44 2.58
CA VAL A 45 -10.92 20.70 1.33
C VAL A 45 -9.41 20.77 1.57
N ALA A 46 -9.01 21.13 2.79
CA ALA A 46 -7.63 21.23 3.21
C ALA A 46 -7.52 21.05 4.73
N LEU A 47 -6.34 20.63 5.18
CA LEU A 47 -5.98 20.56 6.59
C LEU A 47 -4.90 21.58 6.87
N PRO A 48 -5.08 22.48 7.85
CA PRO A 48 -4.02 23.42 8.18
C PRO A 48 -2.87 22.69 8.87
N ASP A 49 -1.68 23.23 8.73
CA ASP A 49 -0.52 22.85 9.53
C ASP A 49 -0.88 22.82 11.02
N GLU A 50 -0.32 21.85 11.74
CA GLU A 50 -0.47 21.76 13.19
C GLU A 50 -1.91 21.59 13.70
N CYS A 51 -2.88 21.20 12.85
CA CYS A 51 -4.25 20.90 13.31
C CYS A 51 -4.28 19.78 14.39
N PHE A 52 -3.36 18.83 14.28
CA PHE A 52 -3.19 17.71 15.22
C PHE A 52 -2.03 17.91 16.21
N SER A 53 -1.45 19.12 16.30
CA SER A 53 -0.32 19.39 17.19
C SER A 53 -0.78 19.36 18.66
N GLY A 54 -0.59 18.22 19.32
CA GLY A 54 -0.90 18.05 20.75
C GLY A 54 -1.71 16.80 21.10
N SER A 55 -2.29 16.12 20.12
CA SER A 55 -2.98 14.85 20.32
C SER A 55 -2.05 13.67 20.01
N PRO A 56 -1.97 12.64 20.86
CA PRO A 56 -1.17 11.44 20.62
C PRO A 56 -1.90 10.47 19.68
N LEU A 57 -2.30 10.94 18.50
CA LEU A 57 -3.12 10.17 17.56
C LEU A 57 -2.38 8.90 17.11
N GLY A 58 -3.08 7.78 17.21
CA GLY A 58 -2.71 6.48 16.65
C GLY A 58 -3.61 6.04 15.49
N ASP A 59 -4.82 6.61 15.38
CA ASP A 59 -5.76 6.32 14.30
C ASP A 59 -6.47 7.60 13.85
N VAL A 60 -6.41 7.90 12.55
CA VAL A 60 -7.02 9.10 11.95
C VAL A 60 -7.72 8.71 10.66
N ASP A 61 -9.04 8.85 10.63
CA ASP A 61 -9.86 8.69 9.44
C ASP A 61 -10.25 10.06 8.87
N LEU A 62 -9.78 10.35 7.66
CA LEU A 62 -10.08 11.54 6.86
C LEU A 62 -10.70 11.15 5.52
N SER A 63 -11.14 9.90 5.38
CA SER A 63 -11.70 9.38 4.14
C SER A 63 -12.98 10.11 3.73
N ASN A 64 -13.35 10.01 2.45
CA ASN A 64 -14.61 10.56 1.95
C ASN A 64 -14.77 12.07 2.26
N ASN A 65 -13.73 12.84 1.96
CA ASN A 65 -13.70 14.31 2.03
C ASN A 65 -13.33 14.87 0.64
N PHE A 66 -13.01 16.16 0.56
CA PHE A 66 -12.61 16.83 -0.69
C PHE A 66 -11.17 17.36 -0.63
N ILE A 67 -10.29 16.69 0.13
CA ILE A 67 -8.92 17.14 0.36
C ILE A 67 -8.15 17.12 -0.96
N LEU A 68 -7.57 18.25 -1.34
CA LEU A 68 -6.88 18.41 -2.63
C LEU A 68 -5.38 18.07 -2.58
N ASP A 69 -4.75 18.38 -1.45
CA ASP A 69 -3.32 18.20 -1.20
C ASP A 69 -3.09 17.87 0.28
N ILE A 70 -2.02 17.13 0.57
CA ILE A 70 -1.66 16.78 1.94
C ILE A 70 -0.16 16.90 2.19
N THR A 71 0.20 17.44 3.35
CA THR A 71 1.58 17.43 3.85
C THR A 71 1.68 16.43 5.00
N THR A 72 2.47 15.37 4.84
CA THR A 72 2.51 14.25 5.81
C THR A 72 3.00 14.66 7.20
N ASN A 73 3.73 15.76 7.32
CA ASN A 73 4.19 16.28 8.61
C ASN A 73 3.06 16.66 9.58
N ILE A 74 1.82 16.88 9.12
CA ILE A 74 0.70 17.15 10.04
C ILE A 74 0.41 15.95 10.97
N PHE A 75 0.82 14.74 10.55
CA PHE A 75 0.69 13.50 11.32
C PHE A 75 1.90 13.25 12.24
N ALA A 76 2.88 14.16 12.31
CA ALA A 76 3.99 14.09 13.26
C ALA A 76 3.54 14.53 14.66
N SER A 77 2.51 13.84 15.17
CA SER A 77 1.80 14.14 16.40
C SER A 77 2.68 13.83 17.64
N LYS A 78 2.25 14.27 18.83
CA LYS A 78 2.94 13.99 20.10
C LYS A 78 2.73 12.56 20.60
N GLY A 79 2.50 11.59 19.72
CA GLY A 79 2.31 10.17 20.06
C GLY A 79 3.51 9.49 20.71
N HIS A 80 4.57 10.21 21.11
CA HIS A 80 5.77 9.64 21.74
C HIS A 80 6.40 8.48 20.96
N GLY A 81 6.33 8.52 19.62
CA GLY A 81 6.81 7.44 18.76
C GLY A 81 5.84 6.28 18.59
N LYS A 82 4.60 6.37 19.07
CA LYS A 82 3.54 5.41 18.71
C LYS A 82 3.28 5.44 17.20
N PRO A 83 3.04 4.27 16.58
CA PRO A 83 2.57 4.19 15.20
C PRO A 83 1.24 4.94 15.00
N ILE A 84 1.06 5.50 13.81
CA ILE A 84 -0.22 6.07 13.37
C ILE A 84 -0.73 5.37 12.11
N ASN A 85 -2.02 5.07 12.11
CA ASN A 85 -2.79 4.65 10.94
C ASN A 85 -3.54 5.87 10.40
N VAL A 86 -3.45 6.10 9.09
CA VAL A 86 -4.06 7.26 8.44
C VAL A 86 -4.85 6.79 7.23
N ASP A 87 -6.16 7.04 7.24
CA ASP A 87 -7.03 6.85 6.08
C ASP A 87 -7.32 8.20 5.41
N LEU A 88 -6.87 8.34 4.16
CA LEU A 88 -7.10 9.49 3.28
C LEU A 88 -7.82 9.04 1.99
N SER A 89 -8.44 7.87 1.98
CA SER A 89 -9.10 7.32 0.81
C SER A 89 -10.29 8.14 0.37
N ASN A 90 -10.66 8.02 -0.91
CA ASN A 90 -11.83 8.69 -1.48
C ASN A 90 -11.83 10.21 -1.23
N ASN A 91 -10.70 10.84 -1.51
CA ASN A 91 -10.53 12.29 -1.49
C ASN A 91 -10.20 12.79 -2.92
N LEU A 92 -9.73 14.03 -3.05
CA LEU A 92 -9.32 14.63 -4.32
C LEU A 92 -7.81 14.86 -4.38
N ILE A 93 -7.03 14.08 -3.62
CA ILE A 93 -5.61 14.36 -3.39
C ILE A 93 -4.83 14.18 -4.69
N SER A 94 -4.20 15.25 -5.15
CA SER A 94 -3.35 15.25 -6.35
C SER A 94 -1.86 15.31 -6.03
N ARG A 95 -1.50 15.78 -4.82
CA ARG A 95 -0.12 15.87 -4.34
C ARG A 95 -0.03 15.53 -2.86
N VAL A 96 0.96 14.69 -2.56
CA VAL A 96 1.43 14.40 -1.20
C VAL A 96 2.83 14.98 -1.09
N SER A 97 3.08 15.80 -0.07
CA SER A 97 4.38 16.43 0.17
C SER A 97 4.88 16.21 1.59
N ARG A 98 6.18 16.42 1.76
CA ARG A 98 6.84 16.45 3.07
C ARG A 98 7.83 17.60 3.12
N HIS A 99 7.85 18.33 4.23
CA HIS A 99 8.86 19.35 4.51
C HIS A 99 10.13 18.70 5.09
N GLN A 100 11.23 18.77 4.33
CA GLN A 100 12.56 18.35 4.76
C GLN A 100 13.05 19.30 5.87
N GLY A 101 12.90 18.90 7.13
CA GLY A 101 13.23 19.74 8.30
C GLY A 101 12.17 19.69 9.40
N LYS A 102 10.94 19.27 9.07
CA LYS A 102 9.93 18.90 10.07
C LYS A 102 10.08 17.43 10.46
N ALA A 103 9.61 17.11 11.66
CA ALA A 103 9.62 15.75 12.20
C ALA A 103 8.98 14.75 11.22
N ILE A 104 9.58 13.56 11.13
CA ILE A 104 9.05 12.46 10.33
C ILE A 104 7.87 11.86 11.09
N PRO A 105 6.68 11.76 10.48
CA PRO A 105 5.55 11.12 11.13
C PRO A 105 5.78 9.60 11.19
N ASN A 106 5.41 8.95 12.29
CA ASN A 106 5.54 7.49 12.44
C ASN A 106 4.32 6.76 11.83
N ILE A 107 4.01 7.05 10.57
CA ILE A 107 2.88 6.43 9.87
C ILE A 107 3.28 5.01 9.50
N GLN A 108 2.52 4.01 9.97
CA GLN A 108 2.72 2.61 9.62
C GLN A 108 1.72 2.11 8.58
N SER A 109 0.51 2.65 8.59
CA SER A 109 -0.52 2.33 7.60
C SER A 109 -1.03 3.62 6.97
N LEU A 110 -0.96 3.70 5.65
CA LEU A 110 -1.42 4.84 4.87
C LEU A 110 -2.32 4.37 3.73
N ASN A 111 -3.59 4.76 3.80
CA ASN A 111 -4.55 4.52 2.73
C ASN A 111 -4.76 5.80 1.91
N LEU A 112 -4.32 5.79 0.66
CA LEU A 112 -4.47 6.86 -0.32
C LEU A 112 -5.33 6.43 -1.52
N SER A 113 -6.08 5.33 -1.40
CA SER A 113 -6.92 4.80 -2.48
C SER A 113 -8.00 5.79 -2.94
N GLY A 114 -8.41 5.71 -4.20
CA GLY A 114 -9.51 6.52 -4.73
C GLY A 114 -9.22 8.03 -4.70
N ASN A 115 -7.98 8.42 -4.98
CA ASN A 115 -7.55 9.83 -5.07
C ASN A 115 -7.21 10.22 -6.53
N ARG A 116 -6.51 11.34 -6.73
CA ARG A 116 -6.14 11.90 -8.04
C ARG A 116 -4.63 11.90 -8.28
N LEU A 117 -3.90 10.97 -7.66
CA LEU A 117 -2.45 10.87 -7.78
C LEU A 117 -2.07 10.37 -9.19
N LYS A 118 -1.38 11.21 -9.95
CA LYS A 118 -0.87 10.85 -11.30
C LYS A 118 0.47 10.11 -11.27
N ARG A 119 1.13 10.11 -10.12
CA ARG A 119 2.45 9.52 -9.86
C ARG A 119 2.47 8.98 -8.45
N ILE A 120 3.40 8.05 -8.18
CA ILE A 120 3.67 7.59 -6.82
C ILE A 120 4.17 8.78 -5.98
N PRO A 121 3.58 9.05 -4.81
CA PRO A 121 4.00 10.16 -3.95
C PRO A 121 5.36 9.90 -3.30
N ASP A 122 6.13 10.97 -3.07
CA ASP A 122 7.36 10.90 -2.29
C ASP A 122 7.03 10.69 -0.79
N LEU A 123 7.27 9.48 -0.32
CA LEU A 123 7.07 9.05 1.06
C LEU A 123 8.39 8.70 1.75
N GLN A 124 9.52 9.20 1.22
CA GLN A 124 10.84 8.83 1.70
C GLN A 124 11.02 9.08 3.21
N GLY A 125 11.48 8.05 3.90
CA GLY A 125 11.80 8.08 5.32
C GLY A 125 10.61 7.89 6.25
N ILE A 126 9.38 7.78 5.74
CA ILE A 126 8.22 7.39 6.54
C ILE A 126 8.29 5.86 6.76
N PRO A 127 8.23 5.36 8.01
CA PRO A 127 8.36 3.94 8.34
C PRO A 127 7.06 3.15 8.05
N LEU A 128 6.59 3.24 6.81
CA LEU A 128 5.36 2.58 6.36
C LEU A 128 5.56 1.07 6.32
N ARG A 129 4.53 0.35 6.78
CA ARG A 129 4.38 -1.11 6.64
C ARG A 129 3.28 -1.47 5.65
N PHE A 130 2.24 -0.63 5.55
CA PHE A 130 1.10 -0.81 4.66
C PHE A 130 0.86 0.47 3.86
N LEU A 131 0.80 0.34 2.55
CA LEU A 131 0.49 1.43 1.62
C LEU A 131 -0.57 0.97 0.62
N ASN A 132 -1.70 1.66 0.58
CA ASN A 132 -2.72 1.46 -0.43
C ASN A 132 -2.80 2.69 -1.35
N LEU A 133 -2.59 2.48 -2.66
CA LEU A 133 -2.66 3.48 -3.72
C LEU A 133 -3.70 3.13 -4.79
N ASP A 134 -4.60 2.19 -4.50
CA ASP A 134 -5.61 1.67 -5.44
C ASP A 134 -6.46 2.79 -6.06
N GLY A 135 -6.94 2.60 -7.29
CA GLY A 135 -7.91 3.51 -7.89
C GLY A 135 -7.41 4.94 -8.13
N ASN A 136 -6.09 5.17 -8.13
CA ASN A 136 -5.49 6.44 -8.51
C ASN A 136 -5.17 6.47 -10.02
N PRO A 137 -5.12 7.64 -10.69
CA PRO A 137 -4.77 7.76 -12.10
C PRO A 137 -3.24 7.76 -12.34
N VAL A 138 -2.50 6.84 -11.71
CA VAL A 138 -1.04 6.73 -11.88
C VAL A 138 -0.74 6.21 -13.29
N VAL A 139 0.12 6.93 -14.02
CA VAL A 139 0.41 6.61 -15.43
C VAL A 139 1.57 5.63 -15.57
N ALA A 140 2.58 5.76 -14.71
CA ALA A 140 3.78 4.94 -14.74
C ALA A 140 4.36 4.75 -13.33
N ILE A 141 5.05 3.62 -13.14
CA ILE A 141 5.86 3.34 -11.95
C ILE A 141 7.33 3.27 -12.39
N GLU A 142 8.05 4.35 -12.09
CA GLU A 142 9.46 4.51 -12.44
C GLU A 142 10.38 3.86 -11.39
N LYS A 143 11.63 3.58 -11.77
CA LYS A 143 12.68 3.19 -10.81
C LYS A 143 12.86 4.29 -9.75
N GLY A 144 12.90 3.92 -8.48
CA GLY A 144 13.04 4.87 -7.38
C GLY A 144 11.71 5.45 -6.88
N ALA A 145 10.57 5.08 -7.46
CA ALA A 145 9.25 5.56 -7.04
C ALA A 145 8.92 5.29 -5.56
N PHE A 146 9.53 4.25 -4.97
CA PHE A 146 9.33 3.86 -3.57
C PHE A 146 10.59 4.04 -2.71
N GLN A 147 11.49 4.95 -3.11
CA GLN A 147 12.77 5.13 -2.45
C GLN A 147 12.60 5.37 -0.94
N GLY A 148 13.33 4.57 -0.15
CA GLY A 148 13.38 4.71 1.31
C GLY A 148 12.24 4.04 2.08
N LEU A 149 11.29 3.37 1.43
CA LEU A 149 10.23 2.58 2.07
C LEU A 149 10.72 1.18 2.48
N LYS A 150 11.77 1.14 3.30
CA LYS A 150 12.51 -0.09 3.63
C LYS A 150 11.70 -1.11 4.44
N ASP A 151 10.75 -0.63 5.22
CA ASP A 151 9.94 -1.44 6.14
C ASP A 151 8.57 -1.83 5.55
N LEU A 152 8.32 -1.50 4.28
CA LEU A 152 7.03 -1.74 3.64
C LEU A 152 6.82 -3.25 3.41
N ILE A 153 5.70 -3.75 3.92
CA ILE A 153 5.34 -5.18 3.88
C ILE A 153 4.24 -5.43 2.85
N HIS A 154 3.28 -4.51 2.76
CA HIS A 154 2.13 -4.63 1.87
C HIS A 154 1.98 -3.37 1.02
N LEU A 155 1.94 -3.56 -0.29
CA LEU A 155 1.71 -2.51 -1.28
C LEU A 155 0.54 -2.91 -2.17
N SER A 156 -0.48 -2.05 -2.24
CA SER A 156 -1.60 -2.20 -3.16
C SER A 156 -1.63 -1.08 -4.19
N LEU A 157 -1.69 -1.45 -5.45
CA LEU A 157 -1.75 -0.60 -6.66
C LEU A 157 -2.81 -1.16 -7.61
N SER A 158 -3.93 -1.64 -7.08
CA SER A 158 -5.01 -2.26 -7.82
C SER A 158 -5.91 -1.21 -8.48
N GLY A 159 -6.49 -1.55 -9.63
CA GLY A 159 -7.55 -0.74 -10.24
C GLY A 159 -7.05 0.63 -10.74
N ILE A 160 -5.83 0.69 -11.25
CA ILE A 160 -5.21 1.87 -11.85
C ILE A 160 -5.38 1.76 -13.38
N PRO A 161 -6.44 2.34 -13.96
CA PRO A 161 -6.76 2.16 -15.37
C PRO A 161 -5.71 2.78 -16.29
N ASP A 162 -5.06 3.87 -15.86
CA ASP A 162 -4.10 4.61 -16.68
C ASP A 162 -2.66 4.09 -16.59
N LEU A 163 -2.40 3.06 -15.77
CA LEU A 163 -1.05 2.50 -15.60
C LEU A 163 -0.66 1.71 -16.85
N ALA A 164 0.25 2.29 -17.62
CA ALA A 164 0.72 1.70 -18.87
C ALA A 164 2.13 1.12 -18.76
N GLU A 165 2.98 1.69 -17.90
CA GLU A 165 4.40 1.33 -17.80
C GLU A 165 4.84 1.06 -16.36
N ILE A 166 5.53 -0.05 -16.16
CA ILE A 166 6.27 -0.36 -14.94
C ILE A 166 7.72 -0.61 -15.34
N SER A 167 8.62 0.28 -14.95
CA SER A 167 10.02 0.21 -15.36
C SER A 167 10.75 -0.98 -14.71
N PRO A 168 11.80 -1.52 -15.33
CA PRO A 168 12.73 -2.43 -14.66
C PRO A 168 13.21 -1.85 -13.32
N TYR A 169 13.34 -2.71 -12.30
CA TYR A 169 13.75 -2.33 -10.94
C TYR A 169 12.77 -1.37 -10.22
N ALA A 170 11.53 -1.21 -10.69
CA ALA A 170 10.52 -0.33 -10.08
C ALA A 170 10.30 -0.57 -8.58
N PHE A 171 10.38 -1.82 -8.12
CA PHE A 171 10.15 -2.21 -6.73
C PHE A 171 11.44 -2.53 -5.95
N GLN A 172 12.62 -2.21 -6.51
CA GLN A 172 13.93 -2.52 -5.89
C GLN A 172 14.08 -1.96 -4.47
N ASP A 173 13.46 -0.83 -4.17
CA ASP A 173 13.59 -0.12 -2.89
C ASP A 173 12.70 -0.71 -1.77
N LEU A 174 12.04 -1.84 -2.02
CA LEU A 174 11.09 -2.51 -1.11
C LEU A 174 11.63 -3.86 -0.60
N PRO A 175 12.74 -3.88 0.16
CA PRO A 175 13.40 -5.13 0.56
C PRO A 175 12.59 -5.98 1.54
N ALA A 176 11.64 -5.40 2.27
CA ALA A 176 10.81 -6.13 3.24
C ALA A 176 9.44 -6.56 2.68
N LEU A 177 9.16 -6.29 1.39
CA LEU A 177 7.85 -6.50 0.80
C LEU A 177 7.46 -7.97 0.79
N GLN A 178 6.26 -8.26 1.29
CA GLN A 178 5.71 -9.63 1.37
C GLN A 178 4.47 -9.80 0.49
N ALA A 179 3.72 -8.73 0.27
CA ALA A 179 2.50 -8.75 -0.54
C ALA A 179 2.47 -7.56 -1.49
N LEU A 180 2.23 -7.85 -2.77
CA LEU A 180 2.11 -6.86 -3.84
C LEU A 180 0.84 -7.13 -4.64
N ASP A 181 -0.06 -6.16 -4.64
CA ASP A 181 -1.25 -6.18 -5.49
C ASP A 181 -1.12 -5.19 -6.65
N LEU A 182 -1.11 -5.73 -7.88
CA LEU A 182 -1.12 -5.01 -9.15
C LEU A 182 -2.35 -5.38 -9.99
N SER A 183 -3.38 -5.92 -9.35
CA SER A 183 -4.57 -6.43 -10.04
C SER A 183 -5.38 -5.31 -10.68
N ASN A 184 -6.25 -5.68 -11.62
CA ASN A 184 -7.18 -4.76 -12.28
C ASN A 184 -6.50 -3.55 -12.93
N ASN A 185 -5.28 -3.73 -13.43
CA ASN A 185 -4.53 -2.74 -14.21
C ASN A 185 -4.55 -3.15 -15.70
N PRO A 186 -5.64 -2.85 -16.45
CA PRO A 186 -5.89 -3.41 -17.77
C PRO A 186 -4.88 -2.95 -18.84
N ASN A 187 -4.25 -1.80 -18.63
CA ASN A 187 -3.25 -1.24 -19.56
C ASN A 187 -1.85 -1.82 -19.37
N VAL A 188 -1.59 -2.55 -18.29
CA VAL A 188 -0.35 -3.31 -18.10
C VAL A 188 -0.45 -4.61 -18.90
N LYS A 189 0.10 -4.60 -20.12
CA LYS A 189 0.03 -5.73 -21.06
C LYS A 189 1.23 -6.68 -21.01
N SER A 190 2.38 -6.19 -20.58
CA SER A 190 3.60 -6.98 -20.43
C SER A 190 4.45 -6.43 -19.30
N LEU A 191 5.32 -7.28 -18.75
CA LEU A 191 6.27 -6.91 -17.70
C LEU A 191 7.63 -7.47 -18.06
N ASN A 192 8.66 -6.64 -17.89
CA ASN A 192 10.04 -7.12 -17.88
C ASN A 192 10.27 -7.94 -16.59
N ALA A 193 11.01 -9.04 -16.67
CA ALA A 193 11.36 -9.86 -15.50
C ALA A 193 12.05 -9.05 -14.39
N GLU A 194 12.84 -8.04 -14.76
CA GLU A 194 13.58 -7.18 -13.84
C GLU A 194 12.70 -6.20 -13.06
N VAL A 195 11.40 -6.06 -13.38
CA VAL A 195 10.44 -5.27 -12.57
C VAL A 195 10.45 -5.73 -11.11
N PHE A 196 10.53 -7.05 -10.89
CA PHE A 196 10.51 -7.67 -9.56
C PHE A 196 11.90 -7.95 -9.00
N TYR A 197 12.94 -7.34 -9.56
CA TYR A 197 14.32 -7.56 -9.12
C TYR A 197 14.47 -7.32 -7.61
N SER A 198 15.14 -8.26 -6.93
CA SER A 198 15.46 -8.22 -5.49
C SER A 198 14.26 -8.27 -4.53
N LEU A 199 13.07 -8.66 -4.98
CA LEU A 199 11.90 -8.91 -4.12
C LEU A 199 11.99 -10.26 -3.40
N ASN A 200 13.06 -10.43 -2.63
CA ASN A 200 13.45 -11.70 -2.01
C ASN A 200 12.44 -12.24 -1.00
N PHE A 201 11.66 -11.36 -0.37
CA PHE A 201 10.69 -11.72 0.68
C PHE A 201 9.24 -11.73 0.19
N LEU A 202 9.00 -11.46 -1.10
CA LEU A 202 7.64 -11.43 -1.63
C LEU A 202 7.02 -12.82 -1.59
N GLN A 203 5.87 -12.94 -0.94
CA GLN A 203 5.13 -14.18 -0.73
C GLN A 203 3.85 -14.21 -1.55
N GLU A 204 3.22 -13.07 -1.75
CA GLU A 204 1.94 -12.93 -2.43
C GLU A 204 2.03 -11.88 -3.52
N LEU A 205 1.70 -12.28 -4.75
CA LEU A 205 1.68 -11.41 -5.92
C LEU A 205 0.34 -11.54 -6.63
N ASN A 206 -0.40 -10.44 -6.71
CA ASN A 206 -1.66 -10.40 -7.44
C ASN A 206 -1.50 -9.62 -8.75
N LEU A 207 -1.68 -10.30 -9.87
CA LEU A 207 -1.63 -9.77 -11.23
C LEU A 207 -2.96 -10.01 -11.96
N SER A 208 -4.01 -10.42 -11.26
CA SER A 208 -5.32 -10.70 -11.86
C SER A 208 -5.90 -9.46 -12.54
N GLY A 209 -6.62 -9.63 -13.65
CA GLY A 209 -7.19 -8.48 -14.37
C GLY A 209 -6.15 -7.58 -15.06
N THR A 210 -4.90 -8.03 -15.19
CA THR A 210 -3.89 -7.44 -16.07
C THR A 210 -3.74 -8.26 -17.34
N GLY A 211 -3.06 -7.73 -18.36
CA GLY A 211 -2.72 -8.46 -19.58
C GLY A 211 -1.50 -9.37 -19.45
N VAL A 212 -0.89 -9.49 -18.27
CA VAL A 212 0.47 -10.04 -18.09
C VAL A 212 0.50 -11.54 -17.82
N ALA A 213 -0.65 -12.21 -17.78
CA ALA A 213 -0.77 -13.65 -17.51
C ALA A 213 0.23 -14.50 -18.34
N ASN A 214 0.41 -14.14 -19.61
CA ASN A 214 1.32 -14.84 -20.53
C ASN A 214 2.79 -14.39 -20.43
N SER A 215 3.07 -13.31 -19.70
CA SER A 215 4.41 -12.72 -19.54
C SER A 215 5.16 -13.26 -18.33
N VAL A 216 4.49 -13.99 -17.43
CA VAL A 216 5.15 -14.60 -16.27
C VAL A 216 6.06 -15.71 -16.75
N SER A 217 7.36 -15.53 -16.55
CA SER A 217 8.41 -16.42 -17.07
C SER A 217 9.25 -17.00 -15.94
N LYS A 218 9.97 -18.10 -16.23
CA LYS A 218 10.94 -18.69 -15.28
C LYS A 218 12.02 -17.70 -14.84
N THR A 219 12.41 -16.76 -15.72
CA THR A 219 13.38 -15.70 -15.38
C THR A 219 12.84 -14.74 -14.34
N MET A 220 11.55 -14.38 -14.45
CA MET A 220 10.87 -13.54 -13.47
C MET A 220 10.79 -14.21 -12.09
N LEU A 221 10.45 -15.50 -12.07
CA LEU A 221 10.36 -16.28 -10.82
C LEU A 221 11.70 -16.41 -10.08
N LYS A 222 12.85 -16.28 -10.76
CA LYS A 222 14.17 -16.25 -10.10
C LYS A 222 14.35 -15.05 -9.18
N PHE A 223 13.65 -13.95 -9.45
CA PHE A 223 13.68 -12.75 -8.60
C PHE A 223 12.70 -12.83 -7.42
N LEU A 224 11.91 -13.91 -7.33
CA LEU A 224 10.85 -14.12 -6.34
C LEU A 224 11.05 -15.44 -5.54
N PRO A 225 12.18 -15.64 -4.85
CA PRO A 225 12.52 -16.92 -4.22
C PRO A 225 11.52 -17.36 -3.12
N SER A 226 10.94 -16.41 -2.38
CA SER A 226 9.99 -16.68 -1.29
C SER A 226 8.52 -16.73 -1.72
N ILE A 227 8.22 -16.66 -3.01
CA ILE A 227 6.84 -16.60 -3.49
C ILE A 227 6.05 -17.84 -3.08
N LYS A 228 4.89 -17.63 -2.45
CA LYS A 228 3.95 -18.69 -2.05
C LYS A 228 2.78 -18.77 -3.00
N SER A 229 2.28 -17.61 -3.45
CA SER A 229 1.17 -17.56 -4.39
C SER A 229 1.28 -16.42 -5.40
N ILE A 230 0.83 -16.71 -6.62
CA ILE A 230 0.65 -15.72 -7.69
C ILE A 230 -0.76 -15.86 -8.24
N THR A 231 -1.53 -14.78 -8.26
CA THR A 231 -2.87 -14.75 -8.85
C THR A 231 -2.80 -14.07 -10.22
N LEU A 232 -3.21 -14.76 -11.30
CA LEU A 232 -3.04 -14.28 -12.70
C LEU A 232 -4.35 -13.93 -13.39
N GLY A 233 -5.49 -14.41 -12.90
CA GLY A 233 -6.80 -14.14 -13.46
C GLY A 233 -7.88 -14.26 -12.40
N LYS A 234 -9.14 -14.01 -12.79
CA LYS A 234 -10.31 -14.10 -11.89
C LYS A 234 -10.40 -15.48 -11.21
N ASP A 235 -9.89 -16.51 -11.90
CA ASP A 235 -9.99 -17.91 -11.49
C ASP A 235 -8.64 -18.64 -11.47
N VAL A 236 -7.52 -17.99 -11.80
CA VAL A 236 -6.22 -18.70 -11.91
C VAL A 236 -5.30 -18.29 -10.77
N LYS A 237 -5.03 -19.25 -9.88
CA LYS A 237 -4.11 -19.09 -8.74
C LYS A 237 -2.99 -20.12 -8.82
N CYS A 238 -1.76 -19.63 -8.89
CA CYS A 238 -0.56 -20.42 -8.82
C CYS A 238 -0.07 -20.50 -7.37
N ILE A 239 0.10 -21.71 -6.87
CA ILE A 239 0.53 -21.97 -5.50
C ILE A 239 1.82 -22.78 -5.55
N LYS A 240 2.80 -22.38 -4.74
CA LYS A 240 4.05 -23.12 -4.57
C LYS A 240 3.78 -24.37 -3.73
N THR A 241 3.94 -25.54 -4.33
CA THR A 241 3.79 -26.83 -3.67
C THR A 241 5.15 -27.51 -3.53
N ILE A 242 5.37 -28.16 -2.40
CA ILE A 242 6.56 -28.98 -2.16
C ILE A 242 6.17 -30.42 -2.50
N ARG A 243 6.72 -30.99 -3.58
CA ARG A 243 6.56 -32.41 -3.85
C ARG A 243 7.74 -33.16 -3.23
N GLU A 244 7.45 -34.06 -2.30
CA GLU A 244 8.42 -35.05 -1.84
C GLU A 244 8.40 -36.23 -2.83
N GLY A 245 9.48 -36.40 -3.60
CA GLY A 245 9.64 -37.55 -4.48
C GLY A 245 10.42 -38.65 -3.78
N GLN A 246 9.85 -39.86 -3.68
CA GLN A 246 10.62 -41.08 -3.39
C GLN A 246 11.15 -41.65 -4.71
N TYR A 247 12.39 -41.32 -5.08
CA TYR A 247 13.09 -42.05 -6.14
C TYR A 247 13.73 -43.31 -5.54
N HIS A 248 13.28 -44.48 -6.01
CA HIS A 248 13.98 -45.73 -5.73
C HIS A 248 15.32 -45.70 -6.48
N ARG A 249 16.42 -45.55 -5.72
CA ARG A 249 17.84 -45.77 -6.08
C ARG A 249 18.81 -44.59 -6.18
N GLN A 250 18.52 -43.40 -5.64
CA GLN A 250 19.59 -42.44 -5.33
C GLN A 250 19.37 -41.77 -3.96
N THR A 251 20.35 -41.93 -3.08
CA THR A 251 20.44 -41.33 -1.75
C THR A 251 20.43 -39.79 -1.85
N GLY A 252 19.29 -39.20 -1.52
CA GLY A 252 19.12 -37.76 -1.38
C GLY A 252 17.65 -37.37 -1.58
N LEU A 253 16.93 -37.06 -0.51
CA LEU A 253 15.61 -36.43 -0.57
C LEU A 253 15.77 -35.03 -1.19
N THR A 254 15.64 -34.91 -2.50
CA THR A 254 15.61 -33.61 -3.18
C THR A 254 14.16 -33.09 -3.14
N LYS A 255 13.88 -32.15 -2.24
CA LYS A 255 12.63 -31.40 -2.23
C LYS A 255 12.57 -30.56 -3.49
N LYS A 256 11.71 -30.92 -4.45
CA LYS A 256 11.50 -30.13 -5.67
C LYS A 256 10.27 -29.26 -5.46
N GLU A 257 10.50 -27.97 -5.29
CA GLU A 257 9.43 -26.97 -5.23
C GLU A 257 8.91 -26.72 -6.64
N ILE A 258 7.60 -26.82 -6.83
CA ILE A 258 6.93 -26.61 -8.12
C ILE A 258 5.80 -25.62 -7.91
N LEU A 259 5.75 -24.59 -8.75
CA LEU A 259 4.62 -23.66 -8.78
C LEU A 259 3.51 -24.28 -9.65
N SER A 260 2.39 -24.64 -9.04
CA SER A 260 1.25 -25.24 -9.73
C SER A 260 0.11 -24.26 -9.83
N CYS A 261 -0.37 -23.99 -11.04
CA CYS A 261 -1.51 -23.11 -11.30
C CYS A 261 -2.81 -23.91 -11.37
N HIS A 262 -3.78 -23.49 -10.57
CA HIS A 262 -5.10 -24.10 -10.45
C HIS A 262 -6.16 -23.10 -10.90
N ASP A 263 -7.19 -23.60 -11.59
CA ASP A 263 -8.40 -22.84 -11.88
C ASP A 263 -9.36 -22.81 -10.66
N SER A 264 -10.50 -22.14 -10.78
CA SER A 264 -11.52 -22.04 -9.73
C SER A 264 -12.19 -23.37 -9.37
N HIS A 265 -12.01 -24.41 -10.18
CA HIS A 265 -12.47 -25.77 -9.93
C HIS A 265 -11.37 -26.67 -9.36
N GLY A 266 -10.18 -26.14 -9.06
CA GLY A 266 -9.04 -26.90 -8.53
C GLY A 266 -8.36 -27.81 -9.56
N SER A 267 -8.70 -27.64 -10.84
CA SER A 267 -8.03 -28.34 -11.93
C SER A 267 -6.76 -27.59 -12.34
N VAL A 268 -5.74 -28.32 -12.79
CA VAL A 268 -4.50 -27.70 -13.29
C VAL A 268 -4.87 -26.82 -14.48
N ALA A 269 -4.62 -25.52 -14.36
CA ALA A 269 -4.94 -24.56 -15.40
C ALA A 269 -4.19 -24.94 -16.69
N ALA A 270 -4.92 -25.12 -17.79
CA ALA A 270 -4.34 -25.43 -19.10
C ALA A 270 -3.38 -24.31 -19.57
N ALA A 271 -2.47 -24.63 -20.49
CA ALA A 271 -1.52 -23.67 -21.06
C ALA A 271 -2.19 -22.33 -21.38
N PRO A 272 -1.59 -21.18 -21.00
CA PRO A 272 -0.15 -20.94 -20.86
C PRO A 272 0.41 -21.00 -19.42
N TYR A 273 -0.36 -21.46 -18.43
CA TYR A 273 -0.01 -21.36 -17.00
C TYR A 273 0.93 -22.48 -16.46
N ALA A 274 1.66 -23.19 -17.33
CA ALA A 274 2.63 -24.19 -16.92
C ALA A 274 4.00 -23.52 -16.65
N LEU A 275 4.25 -23.17 -15.39
CA LEU A 275 5.48 -22.49 -14.92
C LEU A 275 6.56 -23.47 -14.42
#